data_AF-A0ABD0RQ38-F1
#
_entry.id   AF-A0ABD0RQ38-F1
#
_cell.length_a   1.000
_cell.length_b   1.000
_cell.length_c   1.000
_cell.angle_alpha   90.00
_cell.angle_beta   90.00
_cell.angle_gamma   90.00
#
_symmetry.space_group_name_H-M   'P 1'
#
loop_
_entity.id
_entity.type
_entity.pdbx_description
1 polymer ?
#
loop_
_entity_poly.entity_id
_entity_poly.type
_entity_poly.pdbx_seq_one_letter_code
_entity_poly.pdbx_strand_id
1 'polypeptide(L)' 'KYVVLFFYPLDFTFVCPTEIIAFSDAVEEFKKINCEVIGASVDSHFCHLA' A
#
# COMPACT_ATOMS: atom_id res chain seq x y z
N LYS A 1 4.99 16.03 8.05
CA LYS A 1 4.22 15.12 7.17
C LYS A 1 4.51 13.72 7.64
N TYR A 2 3.50 12.98 8.09
CA TYR A 2 3.66 11.62 8.57
C TYR A 2 3.66 10.63 7.40
N VAL A 3 4.23 9.45 7.61
CA VAL A 3 4.25 8.38 6.61
C VAL A 3 3.91 7.07 7.29
N VAL A 4 2.92 6.38 6.74
CA VAL A 4 2.66 4.96 6.99
C VAL A 4 3.39 4.19 5.89
N LEU A 5 4.48 3.54 6.26
CA LEU A 5 5.20 2.61 5.40
C LEU A 5 4.79 1.20 5.79
N PHE A 6 4.11 0.48 4.90
CA PHE A 6 3.70 -0.90 5.14
C PHE A 6 4.38 -1.84 4.15
N PHE A 7 4.85 -2.97 4.68
CA PHE A 7 5.49 -4.00 3.89
C PHE A 7 4.52 -5.16 3.69
N TYR A 8 4.47 -5.67 2.47
CA TYR A 8 3.71 -6.87 2.16
C TYR A 8 4.60 -7.85 1.38
N PRO A 9 4.39 -9.16 1.51
CA PRO A 9 5.40 -10.14 1.10
C PRO A 9 5.52 -10.34 -0.41
N LEU A 10 4.41 -10.31 -1.16
CA LEU A 10 4.41 -10.55 -2.61
C LEU A 10 3.08 -10.12 -3.25
N ASP A 11 3.14 -9.44 -4.40
CA ASP A 11 1.99 -9.14 -5.27
C ASP A 11 1.25 -10.43 -5.69
N PHE A 12 -0.05 -10.33 -5.99
CA PHE A 12 -0.88 -11.43 -6.50
C PHE A 12 -1.00 -12.67 -5.60
N THR A 13 -0.77 -12.52 -4.29
CA THR A 13 -1.05 -13.57 -3.30
C THR A 13 -2.46 -13.47 -2.72
N PHE A 14 -2.95 -14.53 -2.08
CA PHE A 14 -4.33 -14.63 -1.60
C PHE A 14 -4.72 -13.62 -0.50
N VAL A 15 -3.74 -13.00 0.19
CA VAL A 15 -3.99 -12.09 1.34
C VAL A 15 -3.64 -10.63 1.02
N CYS A 16 -2.64 -10.37 0.16
CA CYS A 16 -2.24 -9.01 -0.19
C CYS A 16 -3.30 -8.08 -0.79
N PRO A 17 -4.22 -8.52 -1.69
CA PRO A 17 -5.11 -7.56 -2.33
C PRO A 17 -6.05 -6.92 -1.32
N THR A 18 -6.48 -7.63 -0.27
CA THR A 18 -7.41 -7.05 0.72
C THR A 18 -6.78 -5.93 1.53
N GLU A 19 -5.51 -6.06 1.91
CA GLU A 19 -4.81 -5.03 2.69
C GLU A 19 -4.49 -3.81 1.84
N ILE A 20 -3.99 -4.02 0.61
CA ILE A 20 -3.66 -2.94 -0.32
C ILE A 20 -4.92 -2.15 -0.68
N ILE A 21 -6.05 -2.82 -0.94
CA ILE A 21 -7.34 -2.16 -1.20
C ILE A 21 -7.81 -1.37 0.02
N ALA A 22 -7.72 -1.93 1.23
CA ALA A 22 -8.11 -1.22 2.44
C ALA A 22 -7.29 0.07 2.68
N PHE A 23 -5.98 0.04 2.44
CA PHE A 23 -5.14 1.23 2.50
C PHE A 23 -5.44 2.24 1.39
N SER A 24 -5.77 1.76 0.19
CA SER A 24 -6.20 2.60 -0.93
C SER A 24 -7.50 3.34 -0.62
N ASP A 25 -8.50 2.63 -0.09
CA ASP A 25 -9.80 3.20 0.28
C ASP A 25 -9.67 4.23 1.41
N ALA A 26 -8.76 3.99 2.36
CA ALA A 26 -8.50 4.89 3.49
C ALA A 26 -7.53 6.04 3.16
N VAL A 27 -6.92 6.08 1.96
CA VAL A 27 -5.82 7.03 1.65
C VAL A 27 -6.24 8.50 1.84
N GLU A 28 -7.50 8.82 1.57
CA GLU A 28 -8.04 10.18 1.75
C GLU A 28 -8.18 10.56 3.23
N GLU A 29 -8.35 9.60 4.14
CA GLU A 29 -8.37 9.86 5.58
C GLU A 29 -6.97 10.17 6.10
N PHE A 30 -5.95 9.45 5.62
CA PHE A 30 -4.55 9.73 5.93
C PHE A 30 -4.12 11.11 5.40
N LYS A 31 -4.54 11.48 4.19
CA LYS A 31 -4.24 12.81 3.62
C LYS A 31 -4.80 13.96 4.48
N LYS A 32 -6.00 13.82 5.05
CA LYS A 32 -6.61 14.84 5.93
C LYS A 32 -5.77 15.17 7.16
N ILE A 33 -5.01 14.19 7.66
CA ILE A 33 -4.11 14.35 8.81
C ILE A 33 -2.65 14.61 8.41
N ASN A 34 -2.41 15.02 7.16
CA ASN A 34 -1.07 15.28 6.62
C ASN A 34 -0.15 14.04 6.72
N CYS A 35 -0.73 12.86 6.43
CA CYS A 35 -0.06 11.57 6.38
C CYS A 35 -0.12 10.96 4.98
N GLU A 36 0.99 10.38 4.51
CA GLU A 36 1.08 9.61 3.27
C GLU A 36 1.11 8.12 3.56
N VAL A 37 0.64 7.31 2.62
CA VAL A 37 0.70 5.85 2.69
C VAL A 37 1.59 5.34 1.57
N ILE A 38 2.57 4.50 1.92
CA ILE A 38 3.52 3.89 0.99
C ILE A 38 3.53 2.38 1.23
N GLY A 39 3.25 1.62 0.17
CA GLY A 39 3.41 0.17 0.16
C GLY A 39 4.78 -0.23 -0.42
N ALA A 40 5.39 -1.28 0.13
CA ALA A 40 6.61 -1.86 -0.39
C ALA A 40 6.57 -3.39 -0.30
N SER A 41 7.06 -4.06 -1.33
CA SER A 41 7.30 -5.50 -1.31
C SER A 41 8.67 -5.83 -1.91
N VAL A 42 8.97 -7.13 -2.04
CA VAL A 42 10.17 -7.64 -2.72
C VAL A 42 9.97 -7.81 -4.23
N ASP A 43 8.79 -7.48 -4.74
CA ASP A 43 8.49 -7.59 -6.16
C ASP A 43 9.26 -6.55 -6.99
N SER A 44 9.37 -6.84 -8.28
CA SER A 44 9.88 -5.84 -9.22
C SER A 44 8.84 -4.75 -9.45
N HIS A 45 9.28 -3.55 -9.84
CA HIS A 45 8.33 -2.48 -10.19
C HIS A 45 7.39 -2.89 -11.35
N PHE A 46 7.76 -3.87 -12.17
CA PHE A 46 6.92 -4.36 -13.27
C PHE A 46 5.68 -5.09 -12.73
N CYS A 47 5.79 -5.74 -11.57
CA CYS A 47 4.67 -6.41 -10.90
C CYS A 47 3.67 -5.38 -10.36
N HIS A 48 4.16 -4.29 -9.78
CA HIS A 48 3.33 -3.20 -9.22
C HIS A 48 2.53 -2.40 -10.26
N LEU A 49 2.89 -2.49 -11.53
CA LEU A 49 2.25 -1.77 -12.63
C LEU A 49 1.18 -2.61 -13.36
N ALA A 50 1.07 -3.89 -13.02
CA ALA A 50 0.13 -4.83 -13.63
C ALA A 50 -1.23 -4.80 -12.93
#